data_AF-A0A2D4S5V1-F1
#
_entry.id   AF-A0A2D4S5V1-F1
#
_cell.length_a   1.000
_cell.length_b   1.000
_cell.length_c   1.000
_cell.angle_alpha   90.00
_cell.angle_beta   90.00
_cell.angle_gamma   90.00
#
_symmetry.space_group_name_H-M   'P 1'
#
loop_
_entity.id
_entity.type
_entity.pdbx_description
1 polymer ?
#
loop_
_entity_poly.entity_id
_entity_poly.type
_entity_poly.pdbx_seq_one_letter_code
_entity_poly.pdbx_strand_id
1 'polypeptide(L)'
;MDLAEIRRNNAAALMLENALDELSFALCLGKDETQIAALMSPNSKKLIPDALARLMEQTFSKPKLWLDQADGDSQGQGPSFDLFG
;
A
#
# COMPACT_ATOMS: atom_id res chain seq x y z
N MET A 1 -13.92 8.75 -0.43
CA MET A 1 -12.56 8.65 0.13
C MET A 1 -11.61 9.12 -0.94
N ASP A 2 -10.70 10.04 -0.63
CA ASP A 2 -9.72 10.50 -1.63
C ASP A 2 -8.61 9.45 -1.84
N LEU A 3 -7.84 9.55 -2.92
CA LEU A 3 -6.77 8.58 -3.23
C LEU A 3 -5.71 8.50 -2.11
N ALA A 4 -5.49 9.60 -1.40
CA ALA A 4 -4.48 9.67 -0.34
C ALA A 4 -4.93 8.88 0.90
N GLU A 5 -6.20 9.00 1.26
CA GLU A 5 -6.86 8.21 2.29
C GLU A 5 -6.89 6.73 1.91
N ILE A 6 -7.26 6.39 0.67
CA ILE A 6 -7.28 5.01 0.17
C ILE A 6 -5.90 4.36 0.33
N ARG A 7 -4.85 5.01 -0.19
CA ARG A 7 -3.48 4.49 -0.09
C ARG A 7 -3.01 4.34 1.35
N ARG A 8 -3.37 5.28 2.23
CA ARG A 8 -2.99 5.22 3.65
C ARG A 8 -3.68 4.07 4.36
N ASN A 9 -4.98 3.87 4.11
CA ASN A 9 -5.73 2.77 4.69
C ASN A 9 -5.21 1.41 4.19
N ASN A 10 -4.93 1.30 2.90
CA ASN A 10 -4.35 0.10 2.30
C ASN A 10 -2.94 -0.18 2.83
N ALA A 11 -2.11 0.85 3.02
CA ALA A 11 -0.79 0.70 3.65
C ALA A 11 -0.90 0.26 5.13
N ALA A 12 -1.86 0.79 5.88
CA ALA A 12 -2.13 0.35 7.25
C ALA A 12 -2.62 -1.11 7.28
N ALA A 13 -3.44 -1.51 6.31
CA ALA A 13 -3.87 -2.91 6.15
C ALA A 13 -2.68 -3.84 5.85
N LEU A 14 -1.73 -3.41 5.01
CA LEU A 14 -0.49 -4.17 4.76
C LEU A 14 0.32 -4.36 6.04
N MET A 15 0.49 -3.31 6.84
CA MET A 15 1.20 -3.40 8.13
C MET A 15 0.51 -4.40 9.06
N LEU A 16 -0.81 -4.32 9.18
CA LEU A 16 -1.59 -5.22 10.02
C LEU A 16 -1.53 -6.68 9.52
N GLU A 17 -1.70 -6.91 8.22
CA GLU A 17 -1.65 -8.24 7.58
C GLU A 17 -0.30 -8.93 7.80
N ASN A 18 0.78 -8.16 7.77
CA ASN A 18 2.15 -8.66 7.92
C ASN A 18 2.68 -8.56 9.37
N ALA A 19 1.85 -8.12 10.32
CA ALA A 19 2.22 -7.88 11.72
C ALA A 19 3.47 -6.98 11.87
N LEU A 20 3.53 -5.90 11.09
CA LEU A 20 4.63 -4.94 11.07
C LEU A 20 4.27 -3.67 11.84
N ASP A 21 5.24 -3.16 12.59
CA ASP A 21 5.26 -1.80 13.10
C ASP A 21 5.86 -0.83 12.05
N GLU A 22 5.78 0.47 12.32
CA GLU A 22 6.23 1.53 11.40
C GLU A 22 7.72 1.40 11.06
N LEU A 23 8.54 1.00 12.04
CA LEU A 23 9.97 0.77 11.85
C LEU A 23 10.22 -0.40 10.89
N SER A 24 9.64 -1.57 11.16
CA SER A 24 9.84 -2.75 10.31
C SER A 24 9.30 -2.51 8.90
N PHE A 25 8.17 -1.82 8.78
CA PHE A 25 7.60 -1.42 7.49
C PHE A 25 8.55 -0.49 6.72
N ALA A 26 9.15 0.49 7.39
CA ALA A 26 10.15 1.37 6.78
C ALA A 26 11.40 0.61 6.31
N LEU A 27 11.89 -0.33 7.11
CA LEU A 27 13.03 -1.18 6.77
C LEU A 27 12.75 -2.03 5.53
N CYS A 28 11.57 -2.66 5.42
CA CYS A 28 11.16 -3.41 4.23
C CYS A 28 11.16 -2.55 2.96
N LEU A 29 10.80 -1.27 3.08
CA LEU A 29 10.75 -0.32 1.96
C LEU A 29 12.09 0.37 1.68
N GLY A 30 13.14 0.09 2.48
CA GLY A 30 14.41 0.81 2.41
C GLY A 30 14.24 2.32 2.64
N LYS A 31 13.30 2.70 3.52
CA LYS A 31 12.98 4.09 3.87
C LYS A 31 13.32 4.38 5.32
N ASP A 32 13.38 5.66 5.63
CA ASP A 32 13.55 6.15 6.98
C ASP A 32 12.24 6.04 7.77
N GLU A 33 12.33 5.58 9.01
CA GLU A 33 11.18 5.39 9.91
C GLU A 33 10.39 6.69 10.09
N THR A 34 11.06 7.83 10.29
CA THR A 34 10.39 9.10 10.51
C THR A 34 9.61 9.56 9.29
N GLN A 35 10.06 9.19 8.08
CA GLN A 35 9.34 9.47 6.84
C GLN A 35 8.05 8.64 6.73
N ILE A 36 8.13 7.34 7.05
CA ILE A 36 6.99 6.43 7.05
C ILE A 36 5.99 6.79 8.14
N ALA A 37 6.43 7.02 9.37
CA ALA A 37 5.58 7.45 10.47
C ALA A 37 4.82 8.76 10.13
N ALA A 38 5.51 9.73 9.50
CA ALA A 38 4.87 10.96 9.05
C ALA A 38 3.84 10.76 7.94
N LEU A 39 3.99 9.75 7.08
CA LEU A 39 3.03 9.40 6.03
C LEU A 39 1.81 8.66 6.59
N MET A 40 2.05 7.76 7.55
CA MET A 40 1.04 6.90 8.18
C MET A 40 0.24 7.61 9.27
N SER A 41 0.72 8.75 9.78
CA SER A 41 -0.01 9.54 10.77
C SER A 41 -1.43 9.87 10.29
N PRO A 42 -2.44 9.74 11.17
CA PRO A 42 -3.80 10.20 10.88
C PRO A 42 -3.78 11.68 10.51
N ASN A 43 -4.57 12.08 9.52
CA ASN A 43 -4.64 13.44 8.98
C ASN A 43 -3.32 14.01 8.44
N SER A 44 -2.35 13.15 8.10
CA SER A 44 -1.11 13.63 7.50
C SER A 44 -1.36 14.36 6.18
N LYS A 45 -0.78 15.55 6.06
CA LYS A 45 -0.72 16.31 4.80
C LYS A 45 0.24 15.68 3.78
N LYS A 46 1.10 14.74 4.23
CA LYS A 46 2.01 14.03 3.34
C LYS A 46 1.25 12.90 2.63
N LEU A 47 1.41 12.88 1.32
CA LEU A 47 0.78 11.91 0.43
C LEU A 47 1.75 10.77 0.14
N ILE A 48 1.23 9.56 -0.04
CA ILE A 48 2.00 8.43 -0.56
C ILE A 48 2.12 8.63 -2.09
N PRO A 49 3.31 8.99 -2.63
CA PRO A 49 3.48 9.20 -4.05
C PRO A 49 3.40 7.87 -4.81
N ASP A 50 3.13 7.92 -6.11
CA ASP A 50 2.95 6.73 -6.95
C ASP A 50 4.15 5.77 -6.86
N ALA A 51 5.38 6.30 -6.90
CA ALA A 51 6.59 5.49 -6.79
C ALA A 51 6.66 4.70 -5.46
N LEU A 52 6.21 5.32 -4.36
CA LEU A 52 6.17 4.64 -3.06
C LEU A 52 5.02 3.63 -3.00
N ALA A 53 3.86 3.95 -3.58
CA ALA A 53 2.74 3.02 -3.65
C ALA A 53 3.09 1.74 -4.42
N ARG A 54 3.74 1.89 -5.59
CA ARG A 54 4.23 0.76 -6.38
C ARG A 54 5.32 -0.03 -5.66
N LEU A 55 6.20 0.64 -4.91
CA LEU A 55 7.21 -0.03 -4.08
C LEU A 55 6.57 -0.86 -2.97
N MET A 56 5.54 -0.34 -2.29
CA MET A 56 4.78 -1.09 -1.28
C MET A 56 4.13 -2.33 -1.90
N GLU A 57 3.45 -2.17 -3.03
CA GLU A 57 2.83 -3.32 -3.74
C GLU A 57 3.84 -4.40 -4.08
N GLN A 58 5.00 -4.01 -4.63
CA GLN A 58 6.07 -4.95 -4.96
C GLN A 58 6.63 -5.66 -3.70
N THR A 59 6.90 -4.90 -2.65
CA THR A 59 7.49 -5.41 -1.40
C THR A 59 6.58 -6.41 -0.71
N PHE A 60 5.27 -6.18 -0.76
CA PHE A 60 4.25 -7.01 -0.11
C PHE A 60 3.48 -7.91 -1.09
N SER A 61 4.04 -8.15 -2.28
CA SER A 61 3.49 -9.05 -3.31
C SER A 61 2.02 -8.79 -3.67
N LYS A 62 1.59 -7.52 -3.65
CA LYS A 62 0.26 -7.10 -4.12
C LYS A 62 0.29 -6.80 -5.62
N PRO A 63 -0.83 -6.97 -6.34
CA PRO A 63 -0.90 -6.60 -7.74
C PRO A 63 -0.71 -5.09 -7.93
N LYS A 64 -0.27 -4.69 -9.12
CA LYS A 64 -0.13 -3.28 -9.49
C LYS A 64 -1.46 -2.55 -9.31
N LEU A 65 -1.42 -1.34 -8.77
CA LEU A 65 -2.60 -0.50 -8.47
C LEU A 65 -3.44 -0.98 -7.28
N TRP A 66 -3.06 -2.05 -6.58
CA TRP A 66 -3.79 -2.50 -5.40
C TRP A 66 -3.91 -1.43 -4.33
N LEU A 67 -2.86 -0.63 -4.10
CA LEU A 67 -2.89 0.43 -3.09
C LEU A 67 -3.88 1.55 -3.42
N ASP A 68 -4.33 1.65 -4.67
CA ASP A 68 -5.21 2.70 -5.19
C ASP A 68 -6.69 2.26 -5.20
N GLN A 69 -6.98 0.99 -4.89
CA GLN A 69 -8.32 0.44 -4.88
C GLN A 69 -9.03 0.74 -3.56
N ALA A 70 -10.23 1.30 -3.62
CA ALA A 70 -11.08 1.43 -2.43
C ALA A 70 -11.67 0.08 -2.05
N ASP A 71 -11.87 -0.17 -0.75
CA ASP A 71 -12.63 -1.33 -0.26
C ASP A 71 -14.02 -1.37 -0.93
N GLY A 72 -14.19 -2.26 -1.91
CA GLY A 72 -15.37 -2.37 -2.76
C GLY A 72 -15.11 -2.51 -4.25
N ASP A 73 -13.96 -2.03 -4.75
CA ASP A 73 -13.57 -2.17 -6.17
C ASP A 73 -12.99 -3.56 -6.51
N SER A 74 -12.89 -4.46 -5.53
CA SER A 74 -12.53 -5.87 -5.71
C SER A 74 -13.58 -6.70 -6.48
N GLN A 75 -14.67 -6.10 -6.96
CA GLN A 75 -15.57 -6.75 -7.93
C GLN A 75 -15.09 -6.54 -9.37
N GLY A 76 -14.05 -7.24 -9.82
CA GLY A 76 -13.92 -7.39 -11.29
C GLY A 76 -12.63 -7.87 -11.92
N GLN A 77 -11.50 -7.95 -11.22
CA GLN A 77 -10.27 -8.45 -11.85
C GLN A 77 -9.57 -9.47 -10.96
N GLY A 78 -10.21 -10.63 -10.84
CA GLY A 78 -9.45 -11.87 -10.67
C GLY A 78 -8.50 -12.02 -11.86
N PRO A 79 -7.27 -12.51 -11.66
CA PRO A 79 -6.35 -12.64 -12.77
C PRO A 79 -6.89 -13.69 -13.74
N SER A 80 -7.32 -13.25 -14.94
CA SER A 80 -7.51 -14.15 -16.08
C SER A 80 -6.13 -14.49 -16.63
N PHE A 81 -5.37 -15.31 -15.89
CA PHE A 81 -4.28 -16.05 -16.51
C PHE A 81 -4.91 -17.18 -17.30
N ASP A 82 -5.01 -17.00 -18.61
CA ASP A 82 -5.01 -18.16 -19.48
C ASP A 82 -3.61 -18.77 -19.38
N LEU A 83 -3.50 -19.88 -18.66
CA LEU A 83 -2.25 -20.63 -18.57
C LEU A 83 -2.03 -21.51 -19.82
N PHE A 84 -2.90 -21.39 -20.84
CA PHE A 84 -2.80 -22.10 -22.12
C PHE A 84 -3.45 -21.29 -23.27
N GLY A 85 -2.93 -20.10 -23.61
CA GLY A 85 -3.42 -19.34 -24.78
C GLY A 85 -2.57 -18.16 -25.20
#